data_AF-A0AAD9PLM9-F1
#
_entry.id   AF-A0AAD9PLM9-F1
#
_cell.length_a   1.000
_cell.length_b   1.000
_cell.length_c   1.000
_cell.angle_alpha   90.00
_cell.angle_beta   90.00
_cell.angle_gamma   90.00
#
_symmetry.space_group_name_H-M   'P 1'
#
loop_
_entity.id
_entity.type
_entity.pdbx_description
1 polymer ?
#
loop_
_entity_poly.entity_id
_entity_poly.type
_entity_poly.pdbx_seq_one_letter_code
_entity_poly.pdbx_strand_id
1 'polypeptide(L)' 'MLGNSLVSRICSVEGNSNCADCGTRSPRWASVNLGILLCINCSGIHRKLGVHLTQVKSLTLDNIKPEWVKVRL' A
#
# COMPACT_ATOMS: atom_id res chain seq x y z
N MET A 1 15.68 3.23 19.02
CA MET A 1 16.04 2.22 17.99
C MET A 1 14.90 2.10 16.99
N LEU A 2 14.77 3.05 16.06
CA LEU A 2 13.73 2.99 15.02
C LEU A 2 14.35 2.26 13.83
N GLY A 3 14.16 0.94 13.79
CA GLY A 3 14.63 0.12 12.67
C GLY A 3 13.98 0.59 11.38
N ASN A 4 14.81 0.80 10.35
CA ASN A 4 14.43 1.22 8.99
C ASN A 4 13.52 0.18 8.29
N SER A 5 12.28 0.01 8.74
CA SER A 5 11.35 -0.93 8.13
C SER A 5 10.90 -0.43 6.76
N LEU A 6 10.77 -1.34 5.80
CA LEU A 6 10.31 -1.04 4.44
C LEU A 6 8.95 -0.32 4.45
N VAL A 7 8.05 -0.74 5.35
CA VAL A 7 6.75 -0.10 5.55
C VAL A 7 6.90 1.37 5.97
N SER A 8 7.81 1.69 6.90
CA SER A 8 8.04 3.08 7.30
C SER A 8 8.52 3.94 6.13
N ARG A 9 9.35 3.38 5.25
CA ARG A 9 9.82 4.08 4.04
C ARG A 9 8.68 4.34 3.06
N ILE A 10 7.84 3.35 2.79
CA ILE A 10 6.65 3.51 1.93
C ILE A 10 5.73 4.60 2.49
N CYS A 11 5.39 4.54 3.79
CA CYS A 11 4.50 5.51 4.41
C CYS A 11 5.08 6.93 4.49
N SER A 12 6.41 7.09 4.36
CA SER A 12 7.08 8.41 4.39
C SER A 12 7.08 9.15 3.06
N VAL A 13 6.67 8.50 1.97
CA VAL A 13 6.65 9.13 0.65
C VAL A 13 5.48 10.11 0.57
N GLU A 14 5.74 11.24 -0.09
CA GLU A 14 4.72 12.28 -0.29
C GLU A 14 3.50 11.71 -1.02
N GLY A 15 2.30 12.03 -0.53
CA GLY A 15 1.04 11.49 -1.04
C GLY A 15 0.58 10.19 -0.36
N ASN A 16 1.50 9.39 0.21
CA ASN A 16 1.14 8.13 0.87
C ASN A 16 0.48 8.32 2.26
N SER A 17 0.35 9.55 2.74
CA SER A 17 -0.45 9.88 3.93
C SER A 17 -1.95 9.70 3.71
N ASN A 18 -2.40 9.54 2.46
CA ASN A 18 -3.81 9.49 2.08
C ASN A 18 -4.07 8.33 1.12
N CYS A 19 -5.26 7.74 1.21
CA CYS A 19 -5.76 6.75 0.27
C CYS A 19 -5.80 7.36 -1.14
N ALA A 20 -5.23 6.67 -2.12
CA ALA A 20 -5.18 7.12 -3.51
C ALA A 20 -6.58 7.34 -4.13
N ASP A 21 -7.59 6.57 -3.68
CA ASP A 21 -8.92 6.62 -4.29
C ASP A 21 -9.88 7.61 -3.61
N CYS A 22 -9.78 7.76 -2.29
CA CYS A 22 -10.78 8.47 -1.50
C CYS A 22 -10.22 9.50 -0.52
N GLY A 23 -8.89 9.65 -0.46
CA GLY A 23 -8.24 10.65 0.40
C GLY A 23 -8.28 10.36 1.91
N THR A 24 -8.89 9.24 2.35
CA THR A 24 -8.88 8.84 3.77
C THR A 24 -7.45 8.74 4.28
N ARG A 25 -7.18 9.34 5.44
CA ARG A 25 -5.83 9.42 6.02
C ARG A 25 -5.29 8.05 6.45
N SER A 26 -3.97 7.96 6.51
CA SER A 26 -3.22 6.82 7.05
C SER A 26 -3.62 5.47 6.44
N PRO A 27 -3.59 5.31 5.11
CA PRO A 27 -3.89 4.04 4.46
C PRO A 27 -2.91 2.94 4.92
N ARG A 28 -3.42 1.72 5.13
CA ARG A 28 -2.64 0.57 5.64
C ARG A 28 -2.65 -0.63 4.71
N TRP A 29 -3.08 -0.43 3.47
CA TRP A 29 -3.04 -1.41 2.40
C TRP A 29 -2.33 -0.80 1.20
N ALA A 30 -1.70 -1.63 0.39
CA ALA A 30 -1.02 -1.23 -0.82
C ALA A 30 -1.51 -2.10 -1.98
N SER A 31 -1.72 -1.50 -3.14
CA SER A 31 -1.67 -2.24 -4.40
C SER A 31 -0.22 -2.24 -4.87
N VAL A 32 0.46 -3.38 -4.76
CA VAL A 32 1.92 -3.43 -4.94
C VAL A 32 2.34 -3.38 -6.40
N ASN A 33 1.50 -3.84 -7.33
CA ASN A 33 1.76 -3.74 -8.76
C ASN A 33 1.40 -2.36 -9.32
N LEU A 34 0.48 -1.62 -8.69
CA LEU A 34 0.09 -0.27 -9.10
C LEU A 34 0.87 0.83 -8.38
N GLY A 35 1.53 0.49 -7.26
CA GLY A 35 2.31 1.46 -6.49
C GLY A 35 1.45 2.53 -5.83
N ILE A 36 0.32 2.14 -5.21
CA ILE A 36 -0.57 3.07 -4.48
C ILE A 36 -0.95 2.53 -3.10
N LEU A 37 -1.24 3.44 -2.16
CA LEU A 37 -1.79 3.10 -0.85
C LEU A 37 -3.31 3.29 -0.79
N LEU A 38 -3.98 2.35 -0.12
CA LEU A 38 -5.43 2.25 -0.03
C LEU A 38 -5.88 2.15 1.43
N CYS A 39 -7.03 2.76 1.73
CA CYS A 39 -7.74 2.48 2.98
C CYS A 39 -8.37 1.08 2.93
N ILE A 40 -8.90 0.60 4.06
CA ILE A 40 -9.49 -0.74 4.16
C ILE A 40 -10.62 -0.95 3.14
N ASN A 41 -11.49 0.06 2.98
CA ASN A 41 -12.66 -0.02 2.11
C ASN A 41 -12.26 -0.10 0.63
N CYS A 42 -11.40 0.81 0.16
CA CYS A 42 -10.91 0.81 -1.22
C CYS A 42 -10.09 -0.45 -1.53
N SER A 43 -9.30 -0.93 -0.57
CA SER A 43 -8.59 -2.20 -0.71
C SER A 43 -9.55 -3.39 -0.94
N GLY A 44 -10.73 -3.37 -0.31
CA GLY A 44 -11.78 -4.36 -0.51
C GLY A 44 -12.39 -4.29 -1.91
N ILE A 45 -12.55 -3.09 -2.47
CA ILE A 45 -12.99 -2.90 -3.87
C ILE A 45 -11.93 -3.46 -4.82
N HIS A 46 -10.67 -3.08 -4.65
CA HIS A 46 -9.55 -3.57 -5.45
C HIS A 46 -9.47 -5.11 -5.42
N ARG A 47 -9.65 -5.75 -4.26
CA ARG A 47 -9.66 -7.22 -4.16
C ARG A 47 -10.72 -7.88 -5.05
N LYS A 48 -11.89 -7.24 -5.23
CA LYS A 48 -12.97 -7.74 -6.09
C LYS A 48 -12.65 -7.62 -7.58
N LEU A 49 -11.76 -6.70 -7.98
CA LEU A 49 -11.31 -6.55 -9.36
C LEU A 49 -10.44 -7.74 -9.82
N GLY A 50 -9.74 -8.37 -8.87
CA GLY A 50 -8.92 -9.56 -9.13
C GLY A 50 -7.44 -9.27 -9.32
N VAL A 51 -6.63 -10.31 -9.06
CA VAL A 51 -5.16 -10.22 -8.94
C VAL A 51 -4.41 -9.89 -10.23
N HIS A 52 -5.05 -10.10 -11.38
CA HIS A 52 -4.50 -9.74 -12.69
C HIS A 52 -4.51 -8.21 -12.90
N LEU A 53 -5.39 -7.48 -12.20
CA LEU A 53 -5.47 -6.02 -12.23
C LEU A 53 -4.72 -5.39 -11.06
N THR A 54 -4.96 -5.88 -9.85
CA THR A 54 -4.44 -5.26 -8.62
C THR A 54 -4.06 -6.31 -7.58
N GLN A 55 -2.85 -6.19 -7.04
CA GLN A 55 -2.28 -7.09 -6.06
C GLN A 55 -2.26 -6.41 -4.70
N VAL A 56 -3.31 -6.63 -3.91
CA VAL A 56 -3.51 -5.95 -2.61
C VAL A 56 -2.77 -6.66 -1.48
N LYS A 57 -1.94 -5.93 -0.74
CA LYS A 57 -1.24 -6.36 0.48
C LYS A 57 -1.53 -5.41 1.65
N SER A 58 -1.61 -5.94 2.87
CA SER A 58 -1.69 -5.16 4.11
C SER A 58 -0.30 -4.78 4.58
N LEU A 59 -0.06 -3.49 4.82
CA LEU A 59 1.19 -3.00 5.40
C LEU A 59 1.37 -3.37 6.88
N THR A 60 0.32 -3.91 7.52
CA THR A 60 0.34 -4.30 8.93
C THR A 60 0.31 -5.82 9.09
N LEU A 61 -0.44 -6.53 8.24
CA LEU A 61 -0.69 -7.96 8.39
C LEU A 61 0.18 -8.82 7.46
N ASP A 62 0.67 -8.28 6.34
CA ASP A 62 1.52 -9.01 5.42
C ASP A 62 2.99 -8.66 5.62
N ASN A 63 3.87 -9.65 5.42
CA ASN A 63 5.30 -9.41 5.33
C ASN A 63 5.63 -8.79 3.97
N ILE A 64 5.78 -7.46 3.95
CA ILE A 64 6.08 -6.71 2.71
C ILE A 64 7.51 -7.02 2.26
N LYS A 65 7.61 -7.57 1.06
CA LYS A 65 8.90 -7.93 0.48
C LYS A 65 9.44 -6.84 -0.44
N PRO A 66 10.77 -6.57 -0.45
CA PRO A 66 11.36 -5.51 -1.27
C PRO A 66 11.05 -5.62 -2.77
N GLU A 67 10.93 -6.82 -3.31
CA GLU A 67 10.65 -7.06 -4.73
C GLU A 67 9.27 -6.60 -5.20
N TRP A 68 8.34 -6.37 -4.26
CA TRP A 68 7.02 -5.82 -4.54
C TRP A 68 7.01 -4.30 -4.58
N VAL A 69 8.06 -3.67 -4.04
CA VAL A 69 8.21 -2.22 -3.99
C VAL A 69 9.10 -1.81 -5.16
N LYS A 70 8.62 -2.04 -6.39
CA LYS A 70 9.31 -1.63 -7.61
C LYS A 70 9.04 -0.17 -7.91
N VAL A 71 9.77 0.70 -7.21
CA VAL A 71 10.13 2.08 -7.61
C VAL A 71 8.96 3.04 -7.87
N ARG A 72 8.89 4.10 -7.04
CA ARG A 72 7.90 5.21 -6.98
C ARG A 72 6.59 4.91 -6.25
N LEU A 73 6.65 4.09 -5.20
CA LEU A 73 5.81 4.35 -4.03
C LEU A 73 6.48 5.36 -3.13
#